data_AF-A0A381ZUB5-F1
#
_entry.id   AF-A0A381ZUB5-F1
#
_cell.length_a   1.000
_cell.length_b   1.000
_cell.length_c   1.000
_cell.angle_alpha   90.00
_cell.angle_beta   90.00
_cell.angle_gamma   90.00
#
_symmetry.space_group_name_H-M   'P 1'
#
loop_
_entity.id
_entity.type
_entity.pdbx_description
1 polymer ?
#
loop_
_entity_poly.entity_id
_entity_poly.type
_entity_poly.pdbx_seq_one_letter_code
_entity_poly.pdbx_strand_id
1 'polypeptide(L)'
;MQRPSVVFEMPDLTIAGEVVSKAEMDFFCEYGFLVKKRILDPDKLEAALDRIWTHLLAKVPVKPGSAWTLSRDDKQTWKDPEWAEMVPHPVDGPFQGRHPIEHMRRIVKLHDLGSENYILDLLPNDPRVREVAETILSRDLRAITRVRGVYIVFP
;
A
#
# COMPACT_ATOMS: atom_id res chain seq x y z
N MET A 1 -3.42 30.29 -10.46
CA MET A 1 -3.40 28.80 -10.42
C MET A 1 -3.62 28.36 -8.99
N GLN A 2 -4.78 27.79 -8.69
CA GLN A 2 -5.07 27.17 -7.40
C GLN A 2 -4.26 25.87 -7.32
N ARG A 3 -3.52 25.64 -6.22
CA ARG A 3 -2.91 24.33 -5.98
C ARG A 3 -4.06 23.30 -5.92
N PRO A 4 -4.06 22.22 -6.71
CA PRO A 4 -5.16 21.25 -6.72
C PRO A 4 -5.26 20.43 -5.42
N SER A 5 -4.29 20.56 -4.52
CA SER A 5 -4.29 19.95 -3.19
C SER A 5 -3.86 20.97 -2.14
N VAL A 6 -4.70 21.14 -1.11
CA VAL A 6 -4.31 21.79 0.13
C VAL A 6 -3.73 20.70 1.02
N VAL A 7 -2.51 20.92 1.54
CA VAL A 7 -1.94 20.01 2.55
C VAL A 7 -2.83 20.15 3.79
N PHE A 8 -3.53 19.07 4.12
CA PHE A 8 -4.37 18.98 5.29
C PHE A 8 -3.70 18.03 6.28
N GLU A 9 -3.56 18.48 7.52
CA GLU A 9 -3.05 17.66 8.63
C GLU A 9 -4.18 17.45 9.64
N MET A 10 -4.53 16.19 9.90
CA MET A 10 -5.46 15.86 10.96
C MET A 10 -4.79 16.16 12.31
N PRO A 11 -5.40 16.96 13.20
CA PRO A 11 -4.88 17.13 14.55
C PRO A 11 -4.79 15.77 15.26
N ASP A 12 -3.88 15.64 16.22
CA ASP A 12 -3.82 14.42 17.03
C ASP A 12 -4.98 14.40 18.02
N LEU A 13 -6.03 13.65 17.67
CA LEU A 13 -7.25 13.46 18.46
C LEU A 13 -7.24 12.12 19.21
N THR A 14 -6.09 11.45 19.24
CA THR A 14 -5.95 10.11 19.83
C THR A 14 -6.03 10.20 21.35
N ILE A 15 -6.83 9.32 21.96
CA ILE A 15 -6.89 9.15 23.42
C ILE A 15 -6.29 7.79 23.76
N ALA A 16 -5.39 7.74 24.73
CA ALA A 16 -4.74 6.49 25.14
C ALA A 16 -5.77 5.48 25.64
N GLY A 17 -5.76 4.26 25.09
CA GLY A 17 -6.70 3.19 25.44
C GLY A 17 -8.01 3.21 24.64
N GLU A 18 -8.27 4.24 23.84
CA GLU A 18 -9.42 4.28 22.93
C GLU A 18 -9.00 3.87 21.52
N VAL A 19 -9.81 3.02 20.89
CA VAL A 19 -9.60 2.58 19.50
C VAL A 19 -9.85 3.75 18.55
N VAL A 20 -11.03 4.36 18.68
CA VAL A 20 -11.44 5.60 18.01
C VAL A 20 -12.13 6.46 19.05
N SER A 21 -11.56 7.64 19.33
CA SER A 21 -12.15 8.56 20.29
C SER A 21 -13.41 9.22 19.75
N LYS A 22 -14.22 9.81 20.64
CA LYS A 22 -15.38 10.60 20.22
C LYS A 22 -14.96 11.75 19.28
N ALA A 23 -13.85 12.42 19.56
CA ALA A 23 -13.34 13.50 18.73
C ALA A 23 -12.88 12.98 17.35
N GLU A 24 -12.26 11.80 17.30
CA GLU A 24 -11.93 11.13 16.04
C GLU A 24 -13.18 10.75 15.24
N MET A 25 -14.26 10.32 15.90
CA MET A 25 -15.54 10.00 15.24
C MET A 25 -16.23 11.24 14.69
N ASP A 26 -16.27 12.33 15.47
CA ASP A 26 -16.83 13.61 15.04
C ASP A 26 -16.04 14.15 13.83
N PHE A 27 -14.70 14.07 13.89
CA PHE A 27 -13.82 14.41 12.76
C PHE A 27 -14.10 13.54 11.53
N PHE A 28 -14.22 12.22 11.68
CA PHE A 28 -14.52 11.33 10.57
C PHE A 28 -15.87 11.68 9.92
N CYS A 29 -16.89 11.99 10.71
CA CYS A 29 -18.19 12.41 10.19
C CYS A 29 -18.13 13.73 9.42
N GLU A 30 -17.30 14.69 9.84
CA GLU A 30 -17.15 16.00 9.21
C GLU A 30 -16.31 15.94 7.92
N TYR A 31 -15.18 15.21 7.94
CA TYR A 31 -14.18 15.24 6.87
C TYR A 31 -14.16 13.99 5.98
N GLY A 32 -14.79 12.90 6.41
CA GLY A 32 -14.88 11.64 5.65
C GLY A 32 -13.62 10.76 5.68
N PHE A 33 -12.63 11.07 6.51
CA PHE A 33 -11.43 10.26 6.68
C PHE A 33 -10.88 10.34 8.11
N LEU A 34 -9.99 9.40 8.45
CA LEU A 34 -9.27 9.36 9.71
C LEU A 34 -7.83 8.90 9.47
N VAL A 35 -6.86 9.48 10.19
CA VAL A 35 -5.44 9.10 10.11
C VAL A 35 -4.99 8.48 11.43
N LYS A 36 -4.87 7.14 11.47
CA LYS A 36 -4.31 6.42 12.63
C LYS A 36 -2.82 6.17 12.43
N LYS A 37 -2.00 6.66 13.36
CA LYS A 37 -0.54 6.46 13.37
C LYS A 37 -0.21 5.21 14.18
N ARG A 38 0.83 4.47 13.76
CA ARG A 38 1.38 3.30 14.49
C ARG A 38 0.36 2.19 14.80
N ILE A 39 -0.64 2.02 13.94
CA ILE A 39 -1.66 0.97 14.10
C ILE A 39 -1.12 -0.43 13.78
N LEU A 40 -0.11 -0.53 12.91
CA LEU A 40 0.48 -1.81 12.50
C LEU A 40 1.59 -2.24 13.45
N ASP A 41 1.82 -3.55 13.51
CA ASP A 41 2.90 -4.15 14.29
C ASP A 41 4.19 -3.94 13.50
N PRO A 42 5.19 -3.24 14.06
CA PRO A 42 6.44 -2.97 13.36
C PRO A 42 7.13 -4.24 12.86
N ASP A 43 7.09 -5.34 13.64
CA ASP A 43 7.79 -6.57 13.29
C ASP A 43 7.08 -7.30 12.14
N LYS A 44 5.74 -7.33 12.18
CA LYS A 44 4.94 -7.87 11.05
C LYS A 44 5.09 -7.02 9.80
N LEU A 45 5.16 -5.70 9.96
CA LEU A 45 5.36 -4.78 8.85
C LEU A 45 6.72 -5.03 8.19
N GLU A 46 7.79 -5.12 8.98
CA GLU A 46 9.14 -5.37 8.46
C GLU A 46 9.21 -6.71 7.71
N ALA A 47 8.65 -7.78 8.29
CA ALA A 47 8.60 -9.08 7.64
C ALA A 47 7.80 -9.07 6.31
N ALA A 48 6.75 -8.26 6.22
CA ALA A 48 6.01 -8.09 4.96
C ALA A 48 6.80 -7.25 3.95
N LEU A 49 7.51 -6.21 4.39
CA LEU A 49 8.38 -5.41 3.55
C LEU A 49 9.50 -6.27 2.94
N ASP A 50 10.11 -7.18 3.71
CA ASP A 50 11.09 -8.15 3.21
C ASP A 50 10.55 -8.96 2.03
N ARG A 51 9.31 -9.46 2.17
CA ARG A 51 8.65 -10.26 1.14
C ARG A 51 8.31 -9.43 -0.09
N ILE A 52 7.81 -8.21 0.09
CA ILE A 52 7.52 -7.27 -1.00
C ILE A 52 8.80 -6.94 -1.77
N TRP A 53 9.90 -6.64 -1.07
CA TRP A 53 11.21 -6.38 -1.68
C TRP A 53 11.73 -7.58 -2.46
N THR A 54 11.65 -8.78 -1.87
CA THR A 54 12.06 -10.03 -2.53
C THR A 54 11.24 -10.26 -3.80
N HIS A 55 9.93 -10.06 -3.74
CA HIS A 55 9.03 -10.21 -4.89
C HIS A 55 9.33 -9.18 -5.99
N LEU A 56 9.51 -7.92 -5.61
CA LEU A 56 9.86 -6.82 -6.51
C LEU A 56 11.13 -7.16 -7.31
N LEU A 57 12.22 -7.52 -6.62
CA LEU A 57 13.50 -7.84 -7.25
C LEU A 57 13.44 -9.09 -8.13
N ALA A 58 12.60 -10.06 -7.77
CA ALA A 58 12.44 -11.30 -8.53
C ALA A 58 11.54 -11.15 -9.77
N LYS A 59 10.56 -10.24 -9.75
CA LYS A 59 9.48 -10.20 -10.75
C LYS A 59 9.47 -8.97 -11.65
N VAL A 60 10.10 -7.87 -11.24
CA VAL A 60 10.09 -6.64 -12.04
C VAL A 60 11.36 -6.56 -12.88
N PRO A 61 11.26 -6.67 -14.21
CA PRO A 61 12.43 -6.72 -15.07
C PRO A 61 13.11 -5.36 -15.20
N VAL A 62 14.44 -5.39 -15.19
CA VAL A 62 15.30 -4.23 -15.49
C VAL A 62 15.61 -4.15 -16.98
N LYS A 63 15.93 -2.95 -17.46
CA LYS A 63 16.24 -2.70 -18.87
C LYS A 63 17.42 -3.56 -19.32
N PRO A 64 17.30 -4.31 -20.44
CA PRO A 64 18.40 -5.11 -20.96
C PRO A 64 19.65 -4.27 -21.21
N GLY A 65 20.80 -4.75 -20.72
CA GLY A 65 22.09 -4.05 -20.83
C GLY A 65 22.28 -2.86 -19.89
N SER A 66 21.31 -2.57 -19.01
CA SER A 66 21.49 -1.59 -17.95
C SER A 66 22.45 -2.10 -16.87
N ALA A 67 23.30 -1.20 -16.37
CA ALA A 67 24.11 -1.45 -15.16
C ALA A 67 23.36 -1.07 -13.87
N TRP A 68 22.14 -0.53 -13.99
CA TRP A 68 21.31 -0.16 -12.85
C TRP A 68 20.85 -1.42 -12.11
N THR A 69 20.98 -1.38 -10.78
CA THR A 69 20.49 -2.41 -9.88
C THR A 69 19.72 -1.75 -8.77
N LEU A 70 18.59 -2.33 -8.38
CA LEU A 70 17.85 -1.87 -7.23
C LEU A 70 18.32 -2.61 -5.97
N SER A 71 18.61 -1.88 -4.90
CA SER A 71 18.93 -2.45 -3.59
C SER A 71 18.06 -1.81 -2.52
N ARG A 72 17.47 -2.62 -1.65
CA ARG A 72 16.74 -2.11 -0.48
C ARG A 72 17.64 -1.32 0.45
N ASP A 73 18.88 -1.77 0.62
CA ASP A 73 19.78 -1.24 1.64
C ASP A 73 20.56 0.00 1.16
N ASP A 74 20.55 0.25 -0.15
CA ASP A 74 21.17 1.43 -0.75
C ASP A 74 20.15 2.34 -1.43
N LYS A 75 19.73 3.38 -0.72
CA LYS A 75 18.78 4.39 -1.21
C LYS A 75 19.29 5.17 -2.44
N GLN A 76 20.59 5.19 -2.74
CA GLN A 76 21.07 5.83 -3.96
C GLN A 76 20.60 5.08 -5.21
N THR A 77 20.41 3.76 -5.09
CA THR A 77 19.90 2.92 -6.19
C THR A 77 18.43 3.18 -6.52
N TRP A 78 17.69 3.88 -5.66
CA TRP A 78 16.27 4.15 -5.83
C TRP A 78 16.00 5.28 -6.83
N LYS A 79 17.05 6.04 -7.18
CA LYS A 79 16.95 7.18 -8.11
C LYS A 79 16.93 6.69 -9.55
N ASP A 80 16.05 7.31 -10.32
CA ASP A 80 15.89 7.11 -11.77
C ASP A 80 15.88 5.62 -12.21
N PRO A 81 14.87 4.84 -11.78
CA PRO A 81 14.81 3.41 -12.08
C PRO A 81 14.80 3.10 -13.58
N GLU A 82 15.63 2.13 -13.98
CA GLU A 82 15.74 1.67 -15.37
C GLU A 82 15.02 0.33 -15.58
N TRP A 83 13.69 0.37 -15.58
CA TRP A 83 12.87 -0.81 -15.87
C TRP A 83 12.93 -1.21 -17.35
N ALA A 84 12.70 -2.49 -17.62
CA ALA A 84 12.43 -2.94 -18.98
C ALA A 84 11.14 -2.30 -19.51
N GLU A 85 10.92 -2.39 -20.82
CA GLU A 85 9.66 -1.99 -21.41
C GLU A 85 8.51 -2.84 -20.84
N MET A 86 7.42 -2.19 -20.46
CA MET A 86 6.24 -2.88 -19.93
C MET A 86 5.59 -3.69 -21.06
N VAL A 87 5.33 -4.97 -20.81
CA VAL A 87 4.57 -5.81 -21.75
C VAL A 87 3.21 -5.17 -21.99
N PRO A 88 2.63 -5.21 -23.21
CA PRO A 88 1.26 -4.73 -23.44
C PRO A 88 0.24 -5.44 -22.54
N HIS A 89 -0.82 -4.72 -22.14
CA HIS A 89 -1.90 -5.33 -21.33
C HIS A 89 -2.53 -6.49 -22.10
N PRO A 90 -2.90 -7.60 -21.43
CA PRO A 90 -3.65 -8.66 -22.07
C PRO A 90 -4.93 -8.09 -22.66
N VAL A 91 -5.18 -8.40 -23.92
CA VAL A 91 -6.39 -7.98 -24.65
C VAL A 91 -7.56 -8.94 -24.43
N ASP A 92 -7.29 -10.11 -23.84
CA ASP A 92 -8.24 -11.18 -23.53
C ASP A 92 -7.85 -11.96 -22.24
N GLY A 93 -8.71 -12.90 -21.83
CA GLY A 93 -8.47 -13.76 -20.66
C GLY A 93 -8.84 -13.15 -19.29
N PRO A 94 -8.58 -13.86 -18.18
CA PRO A 94 -8.97 -13.45 -16.82
C PRO A 94 -8.25 -12.17 -16.33
N PHE A 95 -7.23 -11.73 -17.06
CA PHE A 95 -6.45 -10.52 -16.80
C PHE A 95 -6.63 -9.46 -17.90
N GLN A 96 -7.66 -9.58 -18.74
CA GLN A 96 -7.96 -8.58 -19.76
C GLN A 96 -8.00 -7.17 -19.17
N GLY A 97 -7.17 -6.28 -19.70
CA GLY A 97 -7.06 -4.90 -19.26
C GLY A 97 -6.36 -4.67 -17.92
N ARG A 98 -5.82 -5.71 -17.26
CA ARG A 98 -5.11 -5.58 -15.97
C ARG A 98 -3.84 -6.42 -15.95
N HIS A 99 -2.70 -5.76 -15.80
CA HIS A 99 -1.47 -6.49 -15.52
C HIS A 99 -1.37 -6.90 -14.04
N PRO A 100 -0.83 -8.10 -13.76
CA PRO A 100 -0.46 -8.47 -12.40
C PRO A 100 0.62 -7.53 -11.83
N ILE A 101 1.48 -7.00 -12.68
CA ILE A 101 2.56 -6.07 -12.32
C ILE A 101 2.60 -4.95 -13.36
N GLU A 102 2.51 -3.70 -12.91
CA GLU A 102 2.74 -2.51 -13.74
C GLU A 102 3.99 -1.78 -13.25
N HIS A 103 4.91 -1.43 -14.13
CA HIS A 103 6.09 -0.64 -13.78
C HIS A 103 6.26 0.50 -14.78
N MET A 104 6.34 1.73 -14.27
CA MET A 104 6.48 2.93 -15.10
C MET A 104 7.22 4.00 -14.31
N ARG A 105 8.36 4.46 -14.85
CA ARG A 105 9.18 5.51 -14.23
C ARG A 105 9.51 5.13 -12.77
N ARG A 106 9.05 5.94 -11.81
CA ARG A 106 9.27 5.79 -10.38
C ARG A 106 8.17 5.01 -9.66
N ILE A 107 7.23 4.39 -10.38
CA ILE A 107 6.09 3.71 -9.79
C ILE A 107 6.10 2.24 -10.21
N VAL A 108 5.94 1.35 -9.23
CA VAL A 108 5.66 -0.07 -9.44
C VAL A 108 4.38 -0.42 -8.72
N LYS A 109 3.45 -1.09 -9.40
CA LYS A 109 2.22 -1.63 -8.85
C LYS A 109 2.28 -3.15 -8.93
N LEU A 110 2.20 -3.79 -7.77
CA LEU A 110 2.20 -5.24 -7.60
C LEU A 110 0.77 -5.67 -7.27
N HIS A 111 -0.05 -5.80 -8.31
CA HIS A 111 -1.47 -6.19 -8.18
C HIS A 111 -1.63 -7.66 -7.80
N ASP A 112 -0.68 -8.49 -8.22
CA ASP A 112 -0.57 -9.91 -7.86
C ASP A 112 -0.43 -10.13 -6.35
N LEU A 113 0.22 -9.23 -5.62
CA LEU A 113 0.31 -9.29 -4.17
C LEU A 113 -1.01 -8.98 -3.44
N GLY A 114 -2.02 -8.47 -4.15
CA GLY A 114 -3.27 -7.99 -3.54
C GLY A 114 -4.15 -9.08 -2.92
N SER A 115 -3.86 -10.35 -3.16
CA SER A 115 -4.55 -11.51 -2.57
C SER A 115 -3.64 -12.37 -1.69
N GLU A 116 -2.39 -11.96 -1.47
CA GLU A 116 -1.46 -12.71 -0.63
C GLU A 116 -1.88 -12.65 0.83
N ASN A 117 -1.94 -13.80 1.52
CA ASN A 117 -2.41 -13.88 2.90
C ASN A 117 -1.63 -12.93 3.82
N TYR A 118 -0.30 -12.84 3.67
CA TYR A 118 0.50 -11.96 4.53
C TYR A 118 0.19 -10.46 4.33
N ILE A 119 -0.29 -10.05 3.13
CA ILE A 119 -0.77 -8.69 2.88
C ILE A 119 -2.15 -8.50 3.48
N LEU A 120 -3.05 -9.48 3.30
CA LEU A 120 -4.41 -9.44 3.83
C LEU A 120 -4.41 -9.42 5.37
N ASP A 121 -3.57 -10.23 6.00
CA ASP A 121 -3.43 -10.36 7.45
C ASP A 121 -2.75 -9.13 8.08
N LEU A 122 -1.84 -8.47 7.36
CA LEU A 122 -1.17 -7.26 7.84
C LEU A 122 -2.03 -6.00 7.69
N LEU A 123 -2.80 -5.89 6.61
CA LEU A 123 -3.50 -4.65 6.27
C LEU A 123 -4.99 -4.74 6.61
N PRO A 124 -5.89 -5.24 5.74
CA PRO A 124 -7.32 -5.13 5.97
C PRO A 124 -7.85 -6.06 7.07
N ASN A 125 -7.14 -7.15 7.40
CA ASN A 125 -7.57 -8.12 8.40
C ASN A 125 -6.75 -8.09 9.69
N ASP A 126 -5.78 -7.18 9.85
CA ASP A 126 -5.09 -7.03 11.13
C ASP A 126 -6.11 -6.67 12.22
N PRO A 127 -6.09 -7.34 13.39
CA PRO A 127 -7.10 -7.14 14.43
C PRO A 127 -7.30 -5.67 14.82
N ARG A 128 -6.24 -4.86 14.89
CA ARG A 128 -6.35 -3.44 15.28
C ARG A 128 -6.93 -2.60 14.16
N VAL A 129 -6.58 -2.89 12.91
CA VAL A 129 -7.20 -2.22 11.74
C VAL A 129 -8.69 -2.56 11.66
N ARG A 130 -9.03 -3.83 11.86
CA ARG A 130 -10.43 -4.28 11.91
C ARG A 130 -11.20 -3.62 13.03
N GLU A 131 -10.62 -3.52 14.24
CA GLU A 131 -11.27 -2.88 15.38
C GLU A 131 -11.62 -1.41 15.10
N VAL A 132 -10.74 -0.67 14.42
CA VAL A 132 -11.03 0.70 13.96
C VAL A 132 -12.20 0.71 12.97
N ALA A 133 -12.17 -0.15 11.96
CA ALA A 133 -13.23 -0.23 10.95
C ALA A 133 -14.58 -0.63 11.56
N GLU A 134 -14.57 -1.58 12.50
CA GLU A 134 -15.76 -2.05 13.21
C GLU A 134 -16.36 -0.99 14.12
N THR A 135 -15.50 -0.14 14.71
CA THR A 135 -15.93 1.00 15.54
C THR A 135 -16.59 2.09 14.70
N ILE A 136 -16.12 2.31 13.47
CA ILE A 136 -16.64 3.36 12.57
C ILE A 136 -17.88 2.91 11.79
N LEU A 137 -17.90 1.67 11.30
CA LEU A 137 -18.91 1.21 10.35
C LEU A 137 -19.97 0.30 11.00
N SER A 138 -19.55 -0.84 11.54
CA SER A 138 -20.38 -1.86 12.20
C SER A 138 -19.51 -3.05 12.60
N ARG A 139 -19.94 -3.86 13.58
CA ARG A 139 -19.21 -5.07 14.00
C ARG A 139 -19.32 -6.26 13.03
N ASP A 140 -20.23 -6.22 12.05
CA ASP A 140 -20.43 -7.32 11.10
C ASP A 140 -19.68 -7.10 9.77
N LEU A 141 -18.37 -6.87 9.86
CA LEU A 141 -17.53 -6.72 8.66
C LEU A 141 -17.01 -8.08 8.20
N ARG A 142 -17.36 -8.48 6.98
CA ARG A 142 -16.77 -9.64 6.32
C ARG A 142 -15.24 -9.55 6.28
N ALA A 143 -14.56 -10.70 6.33
CA ALA A 143 -13.13 -10.75 6.08
C ALA A 143 -12.81 -10.24 4.65
N ILE A 144 -11.76 -9.44 4.52
CA ILE A 144 -11.34 -8.92 3.23
C ILE A 144 -10.44 -9.96 2.56
N THR A 145 -10.86 -10.41 1.38
CA THR A 145 -10.14 -11.43 0.60
C THR A 145 -9.25 -10.83 -0.49
N ARG A 146 -9.28 -9.51 -0.66
CA ARG A 146 -8.52 -8.81 -1.71
C ARG A 146 -8.33 -7.33 -1.41
N VAL A 147 -7.12 -6.83 -1.63
CA VAL A 147 -6.81 -5.41 -1.78
C VAL A 147 -6.46 -5.10 -3.24
N ARG A 148 -6.39 -3.81 -3.62
CA ARG A 148 -6.05 -3.42 -5.00
C ARG A 148 -4.64 -3.82 -5.44
N GLY A 149 -3.72 -4.00 -4.49
CA GLY A 149 -2.31 -4.31 -4.72
C GLY A 149 -1.40 -3.48 -3.84
N VAL A 150 -0.09 -3.73 -3.95
CA VAL A 150 0.95 -2.93 -3.29
C VAL A 150 1.50 -1.92 -4.30
N TYR A 151 1.61 -0.66 -3.90
CA TYR A 151 2.07 0.44 -4.74
C TYR A 151 3.37 0.97 -4.15
N ILE A 152 4.44 0.92 -4.94
CA ILE A 152 5.78 1.36 -4.56
C ILE A 152 6.09 2.62 -5.35
N VAL A 153 6.52 3.66 -4.64
CA VAL A 153 6.89 4.96 -5.22
C VAL A 153 8.32 5.28 -4.82
N PHE A 154 9.19 5.35 -5.83
CA PHE A 154 10.59 5.72 -5.69
C PHE A 154 10.78 7.25 -5.68
N PRO A 155 11.82 7.76 -4.99
CA PRO A 155 12.12 9.18 -4.87
C PRO A 155 12.47 9.85 -6.20
#